data_AF-A0A847FZI3-F1
#
_entry.id   AF-A0A847FZI3-F1
#
_cell.length_a   1.000
_cell.length_b   1.000
_cell.length_c   1.000
_cell.angle_alpha   90.00
_cell.angle_beta   90.00
_cell.angle_gamma   90.00
#
_symmetry.space_group_name_H-M   'P 1'
#
loop_
_entity.id
_entity.type
_entity.pdbx_description
1 polymer ?
#
loop_
_entity_poly.entity_id
_entity_poly.type
_entity_poly.pdbx_seq_one_letter_code
_entity_poly.pdbx_strand_id
1 'polypeptide(L)'
;MGYILFTIAHIPLVFLVLAGLSNRVIFQPVVRAVVDIFCIAHIGLHWLFHQNPLNQFDNRFSRLIIFGCGLAGLIDLVLLIA
;
A
#
# COMPACT_ATOMS: atom_id res chain seq x y z
N MET A 1 19.33 10.25 -0.21
CA MET A 1 18.48 10.82 -1.28
C MET A 1 17.63 9.77 -2.00
N GLY A 2 18.14 8.57 -2.28
CA GLY A 2 17.34 7.51 -2.93
C GLY A 2 16.03 7.16 -2.21
N TYR A 3 16.01 7.14 -0.87
CA TYR A 3 14.79 6.83 -0.11
C TYR A 3 13.66 7.85 -0.30
N ILE A 4 13.98 9.14 -0.49
CA ILE A 4 12.98 10.20 -0.71
C ILE A 4 12.34 10.02 -2.08
N LEU A 5 13.17 9.84 -3.12
CA LEU A 5 12.73 9.57 -4.48
C LEU A 5 11.84 8.31 -4.54
N PHE A 6 12.25 7.25 -3.84
CA PHE A 6 11.46 6.03 -3.71
C PHE A 6 10.12 6.31 -3.03
N THR A 7 10.11 7.01 -1.89
CA THR A 7 8.87 7.31 -1.15
C THR A 7 7.92 8.18 -1.97
N ILE A 8 8.43 9.17 -2.72
CA ILE A 8 7.61 10.01 -3.61
C ILE A 8 7.03 9.18 -4.76
N ALA A 9 7.80 8.25 -5.33
CA ALA A 9 7.34 7.37 -6.40
C ALA A 9 6.17 6.46 -5.98
N HIS A 10 5.91 6.28 -4.68
CA HIS A 10 4.73 5.55 -4.21
C HIS A 10 3.43 6.31 -4.48
N ILE A 11 3.44 7.64 -4.49
CA ILE A 11 2.23 8.44 -4.74
C ILE A 11 1.66 8.17 -6.15
N PRO A 12 2.42 8.32 -7.25
CA PRO A 12 1.91 8.02 -8.58
C PRO A 12 1.63 6.53 -8.76
N LEU A 13 2.38 5.63 -8.09
CA LEU A 13 2.10 4.19 -8.12
C LEU A 13 0.73 3.88 -7.51
N VAL A 14 0.43 4.42 -6.32
CA VAL A 14 -0.86 4.26 -5.65
C VAL A 14 -1.97 4.82 -6.53
N PHE A 15 -1.77 5.98 -7.14
CA PHE A 15 -2.72 6.55 -8.09
C PHE A 15 -2.98 5.64 -9.30
N LEU A 16 -1.93 5.10 -9.92
CA LEU A 16 -2.05 4.17 -11.05
C LEU A 16 -2.78 2.88 -10.69
N VAL A 17 -2.50 2.33 -9.51
CA VAL A 17 -3.20 1.15 -9.00
C VAL A 17 -4.68 1.45 -8.81
N LEU A 18 -5.04 2.54 -8.12
CA LEU A 18 -6.44 2.94 -7.94
C LEU A 18 -7.15 3.22 -9.27
N ALA A 19 -6.49 3.89 -10.21
CA ALA A 19 -7.04 4.16 -11.54
C ALA A 19 -7.25 2.86 -12.34
N GLY A 20 -6.31 1.93 -12.28
CA GLY A 20 -6.42 0.61 -12.91
C GLY A 20 -7.57 -0.22 -12.31
N LEU A 21 -7.74 -0.15 -10.99
CA LEU A 21 -8.83 -0.81 -10.26
C LEU A 21 -10.22 -0.19 -10.52
N SER A 22 -10.31 1.00 -11.11
CA SER A 22 -11.59 1.63 -11.48
C SER A 22 -12.20 1.05 -12.78
N ASN A 23 -11.40 0.35 -13.60
CA ASN A 23 -11.87 -0.23 -14.86
C ASN A 23 -12.60 -1.57 -14.65
N ARG A 24 -13.71 -1.77 -15.41
CA ARG A 24 -14.57 -2.98 -15.35
C ARG A 24 -13.95 -4.20 -16.03
N VAL A 25 -12.83 -4.68 -15.53
CA VAL A 25 -12.16 -5.89 -16.03
C VAL A 25 -12.70 -7.12 -15.30
N ILE A 26 -12.87 -8.25 -15.99
CA ILE A 26 -13.43 -9.50 -15.41
C ILE A 26 -12.61 -9.99 -14.19
N PHE A 27 -11.29 -9.78 -14.19
CA PHE A 27 -10.40 -10.15 -13.07
C PHE A 27 -10.30 -9.12 -11.94
N GLN A 28 -11.05 -8.02 -12.02
CA GLN A 28 -10.98 -6.90 -11.09
C GLN A 28 -11.14 -7.30 -9.61
N PRO A 29 -12.03 -8.23 -9.20
CA PRO A 29 -12.17 -8.59 -7.78
C PRO A 29 -10.94 -9.31 -7.22
N VAL A 30 -10.36 -10.23 -8.01
CA VAL A 30 -9.16 -10.99 -7.60
C VAL A 30 -7.95 -10.06 -7.52
N VAL A 31 -7.79 -9.17 -8.51
CA VAL A 31 -6.70 -8.19 -8.51
C VAL A 31 -6.82 -7.22 -7.33
N ARG A 32 -8.02 -6.74 -7.01
CA ARG A 32 -8.28 -5.92 -5.81
C ARG A 32 -7.87 -6.66 -4.54
N ALA A 33 -8.40 -7.86 -4.32
CA ALA A 33 -8.07 -8.65 -3.14
C ALA A 33 -6.56 -8.91 -2.98
N VAL A 34 -5.84 -9.21 -4.08
CA VAL A 34 -4.38 -9.39 -4.04
C VAL A 34 -3.66 -8.09 -3.66
N VAL A 35 -4.07 -6.95 -4.23
CA VAL A 35 -3.50 -5.63 -3.90
C VAL A 35 -3.80 -5.25 -2.45
N ASP A 36 -5.00 -5.51 -1.96
CA ASP A 36 -5.41 -5.23 -0.59
C ASP A 36 -4.60 -6.05 0.40
N ILE A 37 -4.50 -7.36 0.18
CA ILE A 37 -3.66 -8.27 0.98
C ILE A 37 -2.20 -7.81 0.95
N PHE A 38 -1.69 -7.41 -0.22
CA PHE A 38 -0.34 -6.87 -0.32
C PHE A 38 -0.17 -5.60 0.52
N CYS A 39 -1.08 -4.62 0.45
CA CYS A 39 -0.96 -3.39 1.25
C CYS A 39 -1.07 -3.67 2.76
N ILE A 40 -1.91 -4.61 3.19
CA ILE A 40 -2.00 -5.04 4.60
C ILE A 40 -0.69 -5.70 5.04
N ALA A 41 -0.18 -6.66 4.25
CA ALA A 41 1.08 -7.34 4.54
C ALA A 41 2.27 -6.36 4.55
N HIS A 42 2.23 -5.35 3.69
CA HIS A 42 3.24 -4.30 3.60
C HIS A 42 3.33 -3.45 4.88
N ILE A 43 2.19 -3.14 5.52
CA ILE A 43 2.18 -2.52 6.87
C ILE A 43 2.93 -3.43 7.84
N GLY A 44 2.63 -4.72 7.86
CA GLY A 44 3.27 -5.70 8.75
C GLY A 44 4.78 -5.77 8.54
N LEU A 45 5.22 -5.73 7.28
CA LEU A 45 6.64 -5.72 6.93
C LEU A 45 7.35 -4.46 7.48
N HIS A 46 6.75 -3.29 7.30
CA HIS A 46 7.32 -2.04 7.82
C HIS A 46 7.31 -1.97 9.33
N TRP A 47 6.29 -2.53 9.99
CA TRP A 47 6.30 -2.67 11.44
C TRP A 47 7.48 -3.56 11.87
N LEU A 48 7.63 -4.75 11.29
CA LEU A 48 8.69 -5.69 11.65
C LEU A 48 10.09 -5.06 11.55
N PHE A 49 10.33 -4.26 10.51
CA PHE A 49 11.61 -3.60 10.27
C PHE A 49 11.73 -2.20 10.88
N HIS A 50 10.72 -1.67 11.57
CA HIS A 50 10.78 -0.32 12.15
C HIS A 50 11.94 -0.16 13.14
N GLN A 51 12.24 -1.19 13.95
CA GLN A 51 13.30 -1.10 14.96
C GLN A 51 14.71 -1.32 14.38
N ASN A 52 14.82 -1.61 13.09
CA ASN A 52 16.12 -1.85 12.46
C ASN A 52 16.83 -0.51 12.20
N PRO A 53 18.06 -0.29 12.71
CA PRO A 53 18.80 0.95 12.52
C PRO A 53 19.14 1.26 11.05
N LEU A 54 19.05 0.27 10.16
CA LEU A 54 19.24 0.46 8.71
C LEU A 54 17.94 0.86 7.98
N ASN A 55 16.79 0.85 8.65
CA ASN A 55 15.52 1.22 8.05
C ASN A 55 15.39 2.74 7.95
N GLN A 56 15.57 3.26 6.73
CA GLN A 56 15.46 4.70 6.44
C GLN A 56 14.01 5.16 6.19
N PHE A 57 13.04 4.22 6.19
CA PHE A 57 11.62 4.47 5.94
C PHE A 57 10.80 4.67 7.22
N ASP A 58 11.43 5.14 8.30
CA ASP A 58 10.76 5.34 9.58
C ASP A 58 10.22 6.78 9.80
N ASN A 59 10.33 7.63 8.78
CA ASN A 59 9.81 9.00 8.87
C ASN A 59 8.27 9.04 8.81
N ARG A 60 7.69 10.12 9.35
CA ARG A 60 6.23 10.32 9.41
C ARG A 60 5.56 10.25 8.04
N PHE A 61 6.23 10.72 6.99
CA PHE A 61 5.70 10.75 5.63
C PHE A 61 5.55 9.34 5.05
N SER A 62 6.58 8.51 5.17
CA SER A 62 6.57 7.11 4.74
C SER A 62 5.51 6.32 5.52
N ARG A 63 5.45 6.48 6.85
CA ARG A 63 4.42 5.86 7.68
C ARG A 63 3.01 6.22 7.23
N LEU A 64 2.76 7.49 6.89
CA LEU A 64 1.44 7.95 6.46
C LEU A 64 0.99 7.28 5.15
N ILE A 65 1.90 7.15 4.18
CA ILE A 65 1.63 6.45 2.91
C ILE A 65 1.33 4.96 3.16
N ILE A 66 2.15 4.31 3.98
CA ILE A 66 2.02 2.88 4.29
C ILE A 66 0.72 2.58 5.03
N PHE A 67 0.44 3.32 6.11
CA PHE A 67 -0.81 3.17 6.87
C PHE A 67 -2.03 3.53 6.02
N GLY A 68 -1.93 4.58 5.21
CA GLY A 68 -2.99 4.99 4.29
C GLY A 68 -3.34 3.87 3.30
N CYS A 69 -2.36 3.26 2.64
CA CYS A 69 -2.64 2.17 1.70
C CYS A 69 -3.22 0.95 2.40
N GLY A 70 -2.62 0.48 3.49
CA GLY A 70 -3.10 -0.76 4.12
C GLY A 70 -4.44 -0.59 4.83
N LEU A 71 -4.76 0.60 5.36
CA LEU A 71 -6.11 0.87 5.90
C LEU A 71 -7.16 0.93 4.77
N ALA A 72 -6.83 1.56 3.64
CA ALA A 72 -7.70 1.56 2.47
C ALA A 72 -7.93 0.13 1.93
N GLY A 73 -6.87 -0.67 1.81
CA GLY A 73 -6.98 -2.06 1.38
C GLY A 73 -7.77 -2.94 2.36
N LEU A 74 -7.64 -2.70 3.67
CA LEU A 74 -8.45 -3.40 4.67
C LEU A 74 -9.93 -3.06 4.54
N ILE A 75 -10.27 -1.78 4.34
CA ILE A 75 -11.65 -1.36 4.11
C ILE A 75 -12.20 -1.98 2.81
N ASP A 76 -11.42 -1.93 1.73
CA ASP A 76 -11.83 -2.48 0.44
C ASP A 76 -12.08 -3.99 0.52
N LEU A 77 -11.17 -4.73 1.15
CA LEU A 77 -11.28 -6.16 1.32
C LEU A 77 -12.51 -6.56 2.16
N VAL A 78 -12.80 -5.80 3.22
CA VAL A 78 -14.03 -6.01 4.02
C VAL A 78 -15.27 -5.77 3.16
N LEU A 79 -15.30 -4.68 2.38
CA LEU A 79 -16.42 -4.37 1.48
C LEU A 79 -16.56 -5.36 0.32
N LEU A 80 -15.48 -6.02 -0.09
CA LEU A 80 -15.47 -7.03 -1.15
C LEU A 80 -16.05 -8.37 -0.66
N ILE A 81 -15.90 -8.69 0.64
CA ILE A 81 -16.30 -9.96 1.25
C ILE A 81 -17.67 -9.88 1.94
N ALA A 82 -18.06 -8.70 2.44
CA ALA A 82 -19.35 -8.45 3.09
C ALA A 82 -20.53 -8.44 2.10
#